data_AF-A0A401GVA3-F1
#
_entry.id   AF-A0A401GVA3-F1
#
_cell.length_a   1.000
_cell.length_b   1.000
_cell.length_c   1.000
_cell.angle_alpha   90.00
_cell.angle_beta   90.00
_cell.angle_gamma   90.00
#
_symmetry.space_group_name_H-M   'P 1'
#
loop_
_entity.id
_entity.type
_entity.pdbx_description
1 polymer ?
#
loop_
_entity_poly.entity_id
_entity_poly.type
_entity_poly.pdbx_seq_one_letter_code
_entity_poly.pdbx_strand_id
1 'polypeptide(L)'
;MYPFQKGSYNKIFTLGFDNGREVIARIPCPLAGPPFLTTASEVATMEFVRDVLGIPAPRVYAWSARAYENPVGAEYIIMEKISGVESRYRWTKLAKGAEVFPLIYGVFDIERSFESAPFSQFGSLYFKDDVDGELRDRPLFLPDSLPDNDPELLEKLKAAGEKYRIGLIADRQWWRAERADMATDHGPWPDMSSFLLAATNLEREWLHRYASQGVSARTHR
;
A
#
# COMPACT_ATOMS: atom_id res chain seq x y z
N MET A 1 24.48 12.39 -13.04
CA MET A 1 23.13 11.86 -13.32
C MET A 1 23.10 10.44 -12.78
N TYR A 2 22.46 10.24 -11.63
CA TYR A 2 22.50 8.98 -10.86
C TYR A 2 21.45 7.98 -11.40
N PRO A 3 21.65 6.65 -11.20
CA PRO A 3 20.92 5.61 -11.93
C PRO A 3 19.41 5.69 -11.71
N PHE A 4 18.69 5.85 -12.82
CA PHE A 4 17.25 5.86 -12.91
C PHE A 4 16.73 4.42 -12.90
N GLN A 5 16.09 3.98 -11.82
CA GLN A 5 15.27 2.77 -11.82
C GLN A 5 13.82 3.16 -12.09
N LYS A 6 13.34 2.79 -13.28
CA LYS A 6 11.93 2.91 -13.64
C LYS A 6 11.20 1.66 -13.15
N GLY A 7 10.47 1.77 -12.05
CA GLY A 7 9.37 0.84 -11.80
C GLY A 7 8.25 1.11 -12.82
N SER A 8 7.42 0.11 -13.14
CA SER A 8 6.27 0.30 -14.04
C SER A 8 5.27 1.34 -13.52
N TYR A 9 5.29 1.63 -12.22
CA TYR A 9 4.28 2.44 -11.54
C TYR A 9 4.83 3.69 -10.84
N ASN A 10 6.13 3.80 -10.63
CA ASN A 10 6.75 4.94 -9.95
C ASN A 10 8.02 5.38 -10.68
N LYS A 11 8.25 6.69 -10.74
CA LYS A 11 9.57 7.27 -11.03
C LYS A 11 10.31 7.44 -9.70
N ILE A 12 11.48 6.83 -9.60
CA ILE A 12 12.31 6.84 -8.40
C ILE A 12 13.59 7.62 -8.70
N PHE A 13 13.91 8.58 -7.83
CA PHE A 13 15.09 9.41 -7.92
C PHE A 13 15.88 9.32 -6.61
N THR A 14 17.20 9.22 -6.72
CA THR A 14 18.09 9.40 -5.57
C THR A 14 18.50 10.87 -5.51
N LEU A 15 18.18 11.54 -4.41
CA LEU A 15 18.57 12.92 -4.15
C LEU A 15 19.77 12.92 -3.21
N GLY A 16 20.90 13.48 -3.66
CA GLY A 16 22.08 13.70 -2.83
C GLY A 16 22.12 15.13 -2.32
N PHE A 17 22.49 15.30 -1.04
CA PHE A 17 22.67 16.61 -0.40
C PHE A 17 24.17 16.92 -0.20
N ASP A 18 24.48 18.20 0.00
CA ASP A 18 25.83 18.73 0.23
C ASP A 18 26.50 18.18 1.50
N ASN A 19 25.70 17.74 2.48
CA ASN A 19 26.16 17.04 3.68
C ASN A 19 26.48 15.55 3.46
N GLY A 20 26.45 15.07 2.21
CA GLY A 20 26.75 13.68 1.84
C GLY A 20 25.62 12.69 2.13
N ARG A 21 24.46 13.13 2.64
CA ARG A 21 23.29 12.27 2.83
C ARG A 21 22.56 12.07 1.51
N GLU A 22 21.94 10.90 1.36
CA GLU A 22 21.09 10.57 0.23
C GLU A 22 19.69 10.19 0.72
N VAL A 23 18.68 10.58 -0.05
CA VAL A 23 17.28 10.17 0.17
C VAL A 23 16.66 9.72 -1.16
N ILE A 24 15.54 9.01 -1.07
CA ILE A 24 14.75 8.61 -2.23
C ILE A 24 13.56 9.55 -2.39
N ALA A 25 13.41 10.09 -3.59
CA ALA A 25 12.18 10.75 -4.03
C ALA A 25 11.42 9.83 -4.97
N ARG A 26 10.16 9.58 -4.66
CA ARG A 26 9.28 8.70 -5.42
C ARG A 26 8.05 9.46 -5.88
N ILE A 27 7.79 9.41 -7.18
CA ILE A 27 6.65 10.07 -7.82
C ILE A 27 5.83 8.99 -8.53
N PRO A 28 4.56 8.75 -8.15
CA PRO A 28 3.72 7.80 -8.84
C PRO A 28 3.45 8.25 -10.28
N CYS A 29 3.49 7.28 -11.19
CA CYS A 29 3.02 7.48 -12.56
C CYS A 29 1.47 7.54 -12.53
N PRO A 30 0.82 8.13 -13.54
CA PRO A 30 -0.66 8.14 -13.66
C PRO A 30 -1.31 6.75 -13.66
N LEU A 31 -0.49 5.71 -13.84
CA LEU A 31 -0.89 4.31 -13.86
C LEU A 31 -0.65 3.61 -12.50
N ALA A 32 -0.24 4.31 -11.45
CA ALA A 32 0.08 3.68 -10.16
C ALA A 32 -1.16 3.13 -9.45
N GLY A 33 -2.31 3.74 -9.66
CA GLY A 33 -3.56 3.44 -8.97
C GLY A 33 -4.44 4.67 -8.91
N PRO A 34 -5.52 4.62 -8.11
CA PRO A 34 -6.35 5.78 -7.85
C PRO A 34 -5.51 6.94 -7.26
N PRO A 35 -5.62 8.16 -7.80
CA PRO A 35 -5.00 9.34 -7.21
C PRO A 35 -5.38 9.48 -5.74
N PHE A 36 -4.49 10.09 -4.97
CA PHE A 36 -4.56 10.21 -3.51
C PHE A 36 -4.44 8.88 -2.75
N LEU A 37 -5.30 7.90 -3.04
CA LEU A 37 -5.43 6.66 -2.28
C LEU A 37 -4.13 5.85 -2.26
N THR A 38 -3.45 5.68 -3.40
CA THR A 38 -2.21 4.90 -3.46
C THR A 38 -1.10 5.53 -2.61
N THR A 39 -0.87 6.83 -2.76
CA THR A 39 0.20 7.52 -2.01
C THR A 39 -0.11 7.62 -0.52
N ALA A 40 -1.34 8.00 -0.16
CA ALA A 40 -1.75 8.10 1.24
C ALA A 40 -1.68 6.75 1.95
N SER A 41 -2.16 5.68 1.28
CA SER A 41 -2.12 4.36 1.90
C SER A 41 -0.71 3.82 2.09
N GLU A 42 0.17 4.05 1.12
CA GLU A 42 1.54 3.56 1.23
C GLU A 42 2.31 4.26 2.35
N VAL A 43 2.14 5.58 2.51
CA VAL A 43 2.78 6.31 3.60
C VAL A 43 2.27 5.83 4.96
N ALA A 44 0.95 5.72 5.13
CA ALA A 44 0.35 5.21 6.36
C ALA A 44 0.84 3.80 6.70
N THR A 45 0.96 2.94 5.68
CA THR A 45 1.46 1.56 5.84
C THR A 45 2.92 1.54 6.24
N MET A 46 3.80 2.31 5.59
CA MET A 46 5.23 2.37 5.93
C MET A 46 5.44 2.83 7.38
N GLU A 47 4.69 3.84 7.82
CA GLU A 47 4.78 4.34 9.18
C GLU A 47 4.21 3.34 10.19
N PHE A 48 3.06 2.73 9.90
CA PHE A 48 2.47 1.70 10.75
C PHE A 48 3.40 0.51 10.95
N VAL A 49 3.91 -0.10 9.88
CA VAL A 49 4.74 -1.30 10.01
C VAL A 49 6.06 -1.00 10.71
N ARG A 50 6.63 0.20 10.52
CA ARG A 50 7.86 0.63 11.18
C ARG A 50 7.64 0.89 12.67
N ASP A 51 6.68 1.76 13.00
CA ASP A 51 6.56 2.32 14.34
C ASP A 51 5.69 1.46 15.27
N VAL A 52 4.75 0.69 14.70
CA VAL A 52 3.85 -0.19 15.47
C VAL A 52 4.37 -1.63 15.47
N LEU A 53 4.67 -2.19 14.28
CA LEU A 53 5.06 -3.60 14.15
C LEU A 53 6.57 -3.85 14.26
N GLY A 54 7.39 -2.79 14.24
CA GLY A 54 8.85 -2.91 14.29
C GLY A 54 9.49 -3.48 13.02
N ILE A 55 8.74 -3.60 11.93
CA ILE A 55 9.22 -4.12 10.65
C ILE A 55 10.09 -3.02 9.99
N PRO A 56 11.32 -3.34 9.52
CA PRO A 56 12.14 -2.37 8.81
C PRO A 56 11.48 -1.89 7.49
N ALA A 57 10.89 -0.71 7.50
CA ALA A 57 10.38 0.00 6.32
C ALA A 57 11.03 1.39 6.22
N PRO A 58 11.21 2.02 5.05
CA PRO A 58 11.83 3.36 4.95
C PRO A 58 11.14 4.42 5.82
N ARG A 59 11.91 5.29 6.49
CA ARG A 59 11.34 6.46 7.17
C ARG A 59 10.88 7.48 6.14
N VAL A 60 9.63 7.91 6.22
CA VAL A 60 9.10 9.00 5.38
C VAL A 60 9.53 10.35 5.97
N TYR A 61 10.12 11.22 5.15
CA TYR A 61 10.55 12.56 5.55
C TYR A 61 9.56 13.64 5.13
N ALA A 62 8.96 13.49 3.95
CA ALA A 62 7.93 14.38 3.43
C ALA A 62 7.12 13.64 2.39
N TRP A 63 5.84 13.96 2.23
CA TRP A 63 5.00 13.38 1.20
C TRP A 63 3.85 14.32 0.88
N SER A 64 3.21 14.10 -0.26
CA SER A 64 1.94 14.72 -0.61
C SER A 64 1.16 13.76 -1.51
N ALA A 65 -0.09 13.50 -1.15
CA ALA A 65 -1.04 12.77 -1.96
C ALA A 65 -1.97 13.69 -2.78
N ARG A 66 -1.83 15.02 -2.64
CA ARG A 66 -2.67 16.01 -3.32
C ARG A 66 -1.82 16.86 -4.27
N ALA A 67 -1.77 16.43 -5.53
CA ALA A 67 -0.93 17.04 -6.56
C ALA A 67 -1.17 18.55 -6.75
N TYR A 68 -2.41 19.02 -6.61
CA TYR A 68 -2.79 20.42 -6.83
C TYR A 68 -2.51 21.34 -5.64
N GLU A 69 -2.29 20.80 -4.44
CA GLU A 69 -2.05 21.57 -3.21
C GLU A 69 -0.56 21.81 -2.93
N ASN A 70 0.33 21.27 -3.76
CA ASN A 70 1.77 21.30 -3.51
C ASN A 70 2.55 21.82 -4.74
N PRO A 71 3.70 22.49 -4.53
CA PRO A 71 4.45 23.16 -5.60
C PRO A 71 5.10 22.20 -6.61
N VAL A 72 5.18 20.90 -6.31
CA VAL A 72 5.71 19.90 -7.24
C VAL A 72 4.69 19.62 -8.36
N GLY A 73 3.40 19.89 -8.13
CA GLY A 73 2.33 19.63 -9.10
C GLY A 73 2.04 18.14 -9.29
N ALA A 74 2.53 17.28 -8.39
CA ALA A 74 2.40 15.84 -8.44
C ALA A 74 2.31 15.27 -7.02
N GLU A 75 1.81 14.05 -6.91
CA GLU A 75 2.00 13.26 -5.70
C GLU A 75 3.48 12.90 -5.54
N TYR A 76 3.95 12.77 -4.31
CA TYR A 76 5.32 12.35 -4.04
C TYR A 76 5.49 11.77 -2.64
N ILE A 77 6.55 10.98 -2.48
CA ILE A 77 7.10 10.55 -1.19
C ILE A 77 8.60 10.79 -1.21
N ILE A 78 9.10 11.52 -0.23
CA ILE A 78 10.52 11.67 0.09
C ILE A 78 10.81 10.80 1.31
N MET A 79 11.70 9.84 1.19
CA MET A 79 11.94 8.82 2.21
C MET A 79 13.40 8.41 2.31
N GLU A 80 13.74 7.73 3.39
CA GLU A 80 15.03 7.13 3.66
C GLU A 80 15.49 6.23 2.51
N LYS A 81 16.78 6.33 2.15
CA LYS A 81 17.45 5.37 1.27
C LYS A 81 17.95 4.20 2.11
N ILE A 82 17.34 3.03 1.94
CA ILE A 82 17.77 1.81 2.63
C ILE A 82 19.01 1.23 1.95
N SER A 83 20.05 0.98 2.75
CA SER A 83 21.25 0.29 2.29
C SER A 83 20.98 -1.21 2.17
N GLY A 84 21.22 -1.78 0.99
CA GLY A 84 21.03 -3.20 0.77
C GLY A 84 21.14 -3.58 -0.71
N VAL A 85 21.03 -4.87 -0.97
CA VAL A 85 20.93 -5.42 -2.33
C VAL A 85 19.68 -6.26 -2.38
N GLU A 86 18.83 -6.04 -3.38
CA GLU A 86 17.61 -6.84 -3.55
C GLU A 86 17.96 -8.32 -3.68
N SER A 87 17.23 -9.18 -2.96
CA SER A 87 17.44 -10.63 -2.96
C SER A 87 17.40 -11.23 -4.36
N ARG A 88 16.63 -10.66 -5.30
CA ARG A 88 16.55 -11.09 -6.70
C ARG A 88 17.92 -11.16 -7.38
N TYR A 89 18.83 -10.22 -7.09
CA TYR A 89 20.18 -10.22 -7.68
C TYR A 89 21.11 -11.28 -7.09
N ARG A 90 20.80 -11.77 -5.88
CA ARG A 90 21.61 -12.76 -5.16
C ARG A 90 20.96 -14.15 -5.07
N TRP A 91 19.71 -14.29 -5.52
CA TRP A 91 18.88 -15.47 -5.28
C TRP A 91 19.53 -16.77 -5.72
N THR A 92 20.10 -16.81 -6.92
CA THR A 92 20.75 -18.03 -7.47
C THR A 92 21.91 -18.53 -6.62
N LYS A 93 22.60 -17.63 -5.91
CA LYS A 93 23.66 -17.95 -4.95
C LYS A 93 23.08 -18.30 -3.59
N LEU A 94 22.16 -17.48 -3.09
CA LEU A 94 21.53 -17.65 -1.77
C LEU A 94 20.82 -19.00 -1.68
N ALA A 95 19.97 -19.34 -2.65
CA ALA A 95 19.13 -20.54 -2.64
C ALA A 95 19.90 -21.86 -2.60
N LYS A 96 21.22 -21.85 -2.87
CA LYS A 96 22.07 -23.04 -2.85
C LYS A 96 22.89 -23.17 -1.57
N GLY A 97 22.88 -22.17 -0.69
CA GLY A 97 23.70 -22.11 0.51
C GLY A 97 22.87 -21.97 1.79
N ALA A 98 23.53 -22.12 2.93
CA ALA A 98 22.89 -21.95 4.24
C ALA A 98 22.36 -20.52 4.51
N GLU A 99 22.86 -19.53 3.76
CA GLU A 99 22.39 -18.13 3.82
C GLU A 99 20.90 -17.97 3.42
N VAL A 100 20.29 -18.96 2.77
CA VAL A 100 18.85 -18.94 2.46
C VAL A 100 17.98 -19.00 3.72
N PHE A 101 18.44 -19.69 4.78
CA PHE A 101 17.63 -19.90 5.98
C PHE A 101 17.38 -18.59 6.75
N PRO A 102 18.39 -17.74 7.05
CA PRO A 102 18.15 -16.43 7.65
C PRO A 102 17.20 -15.54 6.82
N LEU A 103 17.26 -15.62 5.49
CA LEU A 103 16.35 -14.87 4.62
C LEU A 103 14.90 -15.36 4.79
N ILE A 104 14.70 -16.68 4.77
CA ILE A 104 13.38 -17.29 4.95
C ILE A 104 12.82 -16.99 6.34
N TYR A 105 13.62 -17.13 7.40
CA TYR A 105 13.21 -16.78 8.76
C TYR A 105 12.83 -15.31 8.88
N GLY A 106 13.59 -14.41 8.26
CA GLY A 106 13.23 -12.99 8.24
C GLY A 106 11.89 -12.71 7.57
N VAL A 107 11.51 -13.45 6.52
CA VAL A 107 10.17 -13.35 5.91
C VAL A 107 9.09 -13.85 6.87
N PHE A 108 9.32 -14.98 7.54
CA PHE A 108 8.38 -15.49 8.54
C PHE A 108 8.21 -14.55 9.73
N ASP A 109 9.29 -13.90 10.19
CA ASP A 109 9.22 -12.91 11.26
C ASP A 109 8.35 -11.72 10.84
N ILE A 110 8.47 -11.25 9.59
CA ILE A 110 7.62 -10.20 9.02
C ILE A 110 6.15 -10.65 8.96
N GLU A 111 5.87 -11.85 8.45
CA GLU A 111 4.50 -12.40 8.38
C GLU A 111 3.88 -12.49 9.77
N ARG A 112 4.61 -13.01 10.74
CA ARG A 112 4.19 -13.11 12.14
C ARG A 112 3.92 -11.73 12.77
N SER A 113 4.74 -10.72 12.44
CA SER A 113 4.49 -9.35 12.86
C SER A 113 3.21 -8.76 12.26
N PHE A 114 2.81 -9.14 11.05
CA PHE A 114 1.51 -8.72 10.50
C PHE A 114 0.34 -9.42 11.21
N GLU A 115 0.48 -10.71 11.56
CA GLU A 115 -0.55 -11.46 12.28
C GLU A 115 -0.86 -10.89 13.67
N SER A 116 0.08 -10.16 14.30
CA SER A 116 -0.14 -9.54 15.60
C SER A 116 -1.01 -8.27 15.55
N ALA A 117 -1.38 -7.80 14.35
CA ALA A 117 -2.28 -6.68 14.12
C ALA A 117 -3.58 -7.13 13.44
N PRO A 118 -4.59 -7.57 14.21
CA PRO A 118 -5.84 -8.13 13.69
C PRO A 118 -6.77 -7.01 13.21
N PHE A 119 -6.60 -6.54 11.98
CA PHE A 119 -7.50 -5.53 11.40
C PHE A 119 -8.95 -6.02 11.37
N SER A 120 -9.89 -5.11 11.66
CA SER A 120 -11.33 -5.39 11.70
C SER A 120 -11.99 -5.42 10.33
N GLN A 121 -11.28 -4.98 9.29
CA GLN A 121 -11.83 -4.72 7.97
C GLN A 121 -10.80 -5.03 6.86
N PHE A 122 -11.31 -5.38 5.68
CA PHE A 122 -10.56 -5.53 4.44
C PHE A 122 -10.59 -4.22 3.65
N GLY A 123 -9.43 -3.79 3.18
CA GLY A 123 -9.26 -2.52 2.48
C GLY A 123 -7.79 -2.12 2.45
N SER A 124 -7.52 -0.82 2.54
CA SER A 124 -6.16 -0.29 2.66
C SER A 124 -6.02 0.60 3.88
N LEU A 125 -4.82 0.68 4.45
CA LEU A 125 -4.56 1.45 5.67
C LEU A 125 -4.31 2.91 5.31
N TYR A 126 -4.90 3.85 6.05
CA TYR A 126 -4.74 5.30 5.88
C TYR A 126 -4.58 5.98 7.24
N PHE A 127 -4.14 7.24 7.25
CA PHE A 127 -4.33 8.09 8.43
C PHE A 127 -5.82 8.38 8.63
N LYS A 128 -6.24 8.53 9.89
CA LYS A 128 -7.64 8.79 10.26
C LYS A 128 -8.22 10.03 9.57
N ASP A 129 -7.39 11.06 9.35
CA ASP A 129 -7.83 12.30 8.70
C ASP A 129 -7.98 12.18 7.17
N ASP A 130 -7.41 11.14 6.57
CA ASP A 130 -7.45 10.88 5.13
C ASP A 130 -8.64 10.00 4.70
N VAL A 131 -9.47 9.53 5.64
CA VAL A 131 -10.69 8.78 5.35
C VAL A 131 -11.95 9.61 5.62
N ASP A 132 -13.05 9.23 4.97
CA ASP A 132 -14.37 9.82 5.17
C ASP A 132 -14.86 9.69 6.62
N GLY A 133 -15.70 10.63 7.06
CA GLY A 133 -16.19 10.72 8.43
C GLY A 133 -16.79 9.41 8.96
N GLU A 134 -17.57 8.71 8.15
CA GLU A 134 -18.20 7.43 8.50
C GLU A 134 -17.19 6.31 8.83
N LEU A 135 -15.98 6.40 8.30
CA LEU A 135 -14.91 5.43 8.53
C LEU A 135 -14.05 5.79 9.75
N ARG A 136 -14.05 7.07 10.18
CA ARG A 136 -13.25 7.55 11.32
C ARG A 136 -13.67 6.97 12.66
N ASP A 137 -14.93 6.56 12.76
CA ASP A 137 -15.48 5.99 13.99
C ASP A 137 -15.40 4.46 14.03
N ARG A 138 -15.02 3.81 12.91
CA ARG A 138 -14.84 2.36 12.89
C ARG A 138 -13.55 1.96 13.62
N PRO A 139 -13.58 0.89 14.44
CA PRO A 139 -12.39 0.41 15.13
C PRO A 139 -11.39 -0.14 14.12
N LEU A 140 -10.10 0.19 14.27
CA LEU A 140 -9.05 -0.32 13.38
C LEU A 140 -8.82 -1.83 13.54
N PHE A 141 -8.91 -2.33 14.77
CA PHE A 141 -8.64 -3.71 15.13
C PHE A 141 -9.88 -4.43 15.66
N LEU A 142 -9.88 -5.76 15.57
CA LEU A 142 -10.85 -6.61 16.25
C LEU A 142 -10.64 -6.51 17.78
N PRO A 143 -11.64 -6.06 18.56
CA PRO A 143 -11.48 -5.80 20.00
C PRO A 143 -10.98 -7.00 20.81
N ASP A 144 -11.44 -8.21 20.48
CA ASP A 144 -11.16 -9.45 21.22
C ASP A 144 -9.99 -10.26 20.64
N SER A 145 -9.21 -9.67 19.73
CA SER A 145 -8.12 -10.38 19.03
C SER A 145 -6.75 -9.76 19.25
N LEU A 146 -6.66 -8.65 20.00
CA LEU A 146 -5.39 -8.00 20.29
C LEU A 146 -4.49 -8.92 21.15
N PRO A 147 -3.16 -8.84 20.98
CA PRO A 147 -2.23 -9.67 21.73
C PRO A 147 -2.19 -9.26 23.21
N ASP A 148 -2.45 -10.21 24.11
CA ASP A 148 -2.40 -10.00 25.57
C ASP A 148 -1.03 -10.34 26.18
N ASN A 149 -0.16 -11.01 25.43
CA ASN A 149 1.14 -11.49 25.89
C ASN A 149 2.29 -10.48 25.70
N ASP A 150 2.03 -9.34 25.05
CA ASP A 150 3.00 -8.28 24.79
C ASP A 150 2.40 -6.90 25.11
N PRO A 151 2.62 -6.39 26.35
CA PRO A 151 2.06 -5.11 26.77
C PRO A 151 2.55 -3.90 25.96
N GLU A 152 3.80 -3.92 25.47
CA GLU A 152 4.36 -2.82 24.69
C GLU A 152 3.70 -2.76 23.30
N LEU A 153 3.55 -3.91 22.65
CA LEU A 153 2.84 -4.01 21.38
C LEU A 153 1.36 -3.62 21.55
N LEU A 154 0.70 -4.07 22.63
CA LEU A 154 -0.68 -3.72 22.91
C LEU A 154 -0.87 -2.20 23.05
N GLU A 155 0.04 -1.50 23.72
CA GLU A 155 0.03 -0.03 23.83
C GLU A 155 0.19 0.63 22.45
N LYS A 156 1.15 0.17 21.64
CA LYS A 156 1.35 0.66 20.26
C LYS A 156 0.12 0.44 19.38
N LEU A 157 -0.53 -0.72 19.47
CA LEU A 157 -1.75 -1.03 18.73
C LEU A 157 -2.91 -0.13 19.19
N LYS A 158 -3.09 0.11 20.49
CA LYS A 158 -4.10 1.06 20.98
C LYS A 158 -3.86 2.48 20.45
N ALA A 159 -2.62 2.97 20.48
CA ALA A 159 -2.27 4.26 19.92
C ALA A 159 -2.48 4.31 18.38
N ALA A 160 -2.16 3.21 17.68
CA ALA A 160 -2.43 3.09 16.25
C ALA A 160 -3.93 3.15 15.93
N GLY A 161 -4.77 2.61 16.82
CA GLY A 161 -6.23 2.70 16.75
C GLY A 161 -6.78 4.14 16.81
N GLU A 162 -6.02 5.12 17.29
CA GLU A 162 -6.39 6.53 17.23
C GLU A 162 -5.89 7.23 15.97
N LYS A 163 -4.83 6.70 15.34
CA LYS A 163 -4.12 7.35 14.25
C LYS A 163 -4.50 6.84 12.86
N TYR A 164 -4.82 5.55 12.73
CA TYR A 164 -5.03 4.91 11.43
C TYR A 164 -6.43 4.34 11.26
N ARG A 165 -6.90 4.22 10.02
CA ARG A 165 -8.18 3.58 9.65
C ARG A 165 -8.01 2.71 8.42
N ILE A 166 -8.86 1.69 8.31
CA ILE A 166 -9.04 0.97 7.04
C ILE A 166 -10.05 1.74 6.20
N GLY A 167 -9.63 2.11 5.00
CA GLY A 167 -10.42 2.83 4.01
C GLY A 167 -10.59 2.03 2.71
N LEU A 168 -10.97 2.74 1.65
CA LEU A 168 -11.13 2.19 0.30
C LEU A 168 -9.87 1.44 -0.13
N ILE A 169 -10.04 0.38 -0.92
CA ILE A 169 -8.90 -0.37 -1.43
C ILE A 169 -8.07 0.46 -2.42
N ALA A 170 -6.76 0.59 -2.17
CA ALA A 170 -5.84 1.33 -3.03
C ALA A 170 -5.28 0.50 -4.20
N ASP A 171 -5.58 -0.80 -4.25
CA ASP A 171 -5.09 -1.71 -5.28
C ASP A 171 -5.62 -1.31 -6.66
N ARG A 172 -4.69 -0.94 -7.54
CA ARG A 172 -4.94 -0.57 -8.94
C ARG A 172 -5.88 -1.54 -9.67
N GLN A 173 -5.88 -2.84 -9.39
CA GLN A 173 -6.74 -3.78 -10.12
C GLN A 173 -8.24 -3.42 -10.02
N TRP A 174 -8.64 -2.77 -8.93
CA TRP A 174 -10.00 -2.29 -8.69
C TRP A 174 -10.35 -1.00 -9.43
N TRP A 175 -9.35 -0.30 -9.96
CA TRP A 175 -9.47 1.03 -10.57
C TRP A 175 -8.97 1.08 -12.02
N ARG A 176 -8.49 -0.04 -12.57
CA ARG A 176 -7.92 -0.05 -13.93
C ARG A 176 -9.02 0.13 -14.99
N ALA A 177 -8.71 0.91 -16.03
CA ALA A 177 -9.60 1.16 -17.16
C ALA A 177 -10.96 1.71 -16.69
N GLU A 178 -12.06 1.21 -17.25
CA GLU A 178 -13.42 1.73 -16.97
C GLU A 178 -13.90 1.39 -15.54
N ARG A 179 -13.17 0.57 -14.77
CA ARG A 179 -13.53 0.24 -13.37
C ARG A 179 -13.43 1.45 -12.46
N ALA A 180 -12.54 2.41 -12.75
CA ALA A 180 -12.46 3.66 -11.99
C ALA A 180 -13.73 4.52 -12.13
N ASP A 181 -14.41 4.42 -13.27
CA ASP A 181 -15.61 5.23 -13.58
C ASP A 181 -16.91 4.53 -13.18
N MET A 182 -16.82 3.27 -12.73
CA MET A 182 -17.97 2.49 -12.29
C MET A 182 -18.30 2.84 -10.83
N ALA A 183 -19.56 3.17 -10.56
CA ALA A 183 -20.08 3.27 -9.19
C ALA A 183 -20.19 1.87 -8.59
N THR A 184 -19.08 1.37 -8.06
CA THR A 184 -18.97 0.05 -7.41
C THR A 184 -18.49 0.18 -5.98
N ASP A 185 -18.68 -0.88 -5.22
CA ASP A 185 -18.20 -0.98 -3.85
C ASP A 185 -16.68 -1.22 -3.85
N HIS A 186 -15.93 -0.25 -3.33
CA HIS A 186 -14.46 -0.31 -3.14
C HIS A 186 -14.07 -0.48 -1.67
N GLY A 187 -15.04 -0.88 -0.83
CA GLY A 187 -14.86 -1.19 0.58
C GLY A 187 -14.92 0.06 1.48
N PRO A 188 -14.38 -0.03 2.70
CA PRO A 188 -13.82 -1.24 3.32
C PRO A 188 -14.89 -2.26 3.74
N TRP A 189 -14.53 -3.55 3.73
CA TRP A 189 -15.44 -4.66 4.00
C TRP A 189 -15.20 -5.30 5.38
N PRO A 190 -16.22 -5.79 6.09
CA PRO A 190 -16.05 -6.39 7.41
C PRO A 190 -15.48 -7.81 7.39
N ASP A 191 -15.57 -8.52 6.26
CA ASP A 191 -15.16 -9.93 6.17
C ASP A 191 -14.69 -10.31 4.75
N MET A 192 -14.04 -11.47 4.65
CA MET A 192 -13.52 -11.99 3.38
C MET A 192 -14.63 -12.27 2.36
N SER A 193 -15.80 -12.72 2.82
CA SER A 193 -16.91 -13.08 1.93
C SER A 193 -17.47 -11.85 1.20
N SER A 194 -17.66 -10.75 1.92
CA SER A 194 -18.10 -9.46 1.37
C SER A 194 -17.05 -8.85 0.44
N PHE A 195 -15.77 -8.92 0.80
CA PHE A 195 -14.65 -8.55 -0.09
C PHE A 195 -14.66 -9.32 -1.42
N LEU A 196 -14.73 -10.66 -1.37
CA LEU A 196 -14.73 -11.51 -2.56
C LEU A 196 -16.00 -11.31 -3.40
N LEU A 197 -17.15 -11.10 -2.75
CA LEU A 197 -18.39 -10.78 -3.44
C LEU A 197 -18.32 -9.45 -4.18
N ALA A 198 -17.75 -8.41 -3.55
CA ALA A 198 -17.54 -7.11 -4.19
C ALA A 198 -16.61 -7.23 -5.41
N ALA A 199 -15.50 -7.98 -5.28
CA ALA A 199 -14.58 -8.22 -6.40
C ALA A 199 -15.29 -8.94 -7.57
N THR A 200 -16.10 -9.95 -7.26
CA THR A 200 -16.87 -10.71 -8.26
C THR A 200 -17.91 -9.82 -8.94
N ASN A 201 -18.62 -8.99 -8.17
CA ASN A 201 -19.62 -8.07 -8.70
C ASN A 201 -19.01 -6.99 -9.60
N LEU A 202 -17.85 -6.44 -9.22
CA LEU A 202 -17.10 -5.48 -10.03
C LEU A 202 -16.77 -6.07 -11.41
N GLU A 203 -16.19 -7.27 -11.44
CA GLU A 203 -15.83 -7.94 -12.70
C GLU A 203 -17.07 -8.28 -13.53
N ARG A 204 -18.14 -8.77 -12.90
CA ARG A 204 -19.42 -9.06 -13.58
C ARG A 204 -20.01 -7.81 -14.21
N GLU A 205 -20.07 -6.70 -13.48
CA GLU A 205 -20.62 -5.44 -13.97
C GLU A 205 -19.78 -4.88 -15.12
N TRP A 206 -18.45 -4.96 -15.01
CA TRP A 206 -17.55 -4.53 -16.08
C TRP A 206 -17.77 -5.36 -17.35
N LEU A 207 -17.92 -6.68 -17.22
CA LEU A 207 -18.22 -7.56 -18.36
C LEU A 207 -19.56 -7.20 -19.02
N HIS A 208 -20.61 -6.94 -18.23
CA HIS A 208 -21.91 -6.57 -18.78
C HIS A 208 -21.88 -5.25 -19.55
N ARG A 209 -21.17 -4.24 -19.03
CA ARG A 209 -21.13 -2.89 -19.64
C ARG A 209 -20.18 -2.78 -20.83
N TYR A 210 -19.00 -3.40 -20.74
CA TYR A 210 -17.89 -3.08 -21.64
C TYR A 210 -17.42 -4.26 -22.49
N ALA A 211 -17.55 -5.51 -22.04
CA ALA A 211 -17.02 -6.65 -22.80
C ALA A 211 -17.83 -6.94 -24.08
N SER A 212 -19.12 -6.62 -24.10
CA SER A 212 -20.01 -6.80 -25.25
C SER A 212 -19.85 -5.72 -26.33
N GLN A 213 -19.26 -4.55 -26.01
CA GLN A 213 -19.11 -3.44 -26.96
C GLN A 213 -17.89 -3.58 -27.89
N GLY A 214 -16.92 -4.43 -27.55
CA GLY A 214 -15.68 -4.62 -28.32
C GLY A 214 -15.79 -5.51 -29.55
N VAL A 215 -16.89 -6.27 -29.71
CA VAL A 215 -17.04 -7.24 -30.82
C VAL A 215 -17.65 -6.59 -32.07
N SER A 216 -18.42 -5.51 -31.91
CA SER A 216 -19.13 -4.89 -33.05
C SER A 216 -18.29 -3.92 -33.89
N ALA A 217 -17.07 -3.54 -33.47
CA ALA A 217 -16.26 -2.53 -34.15
C ALA A 217 -15.18 -3.10 -35.09
N ARG A 218 -15.09 -4.42 -35.27
CA ARG A 218 -14.04 -5.07 -36.10
C ARG A 218 -14.53 -5.72 -37.40
N THR A 219 -15.80 -5.56 -37.76
CA THR A 219 -16.33 -6.03 -39.04
C THR A 219 -16.81 -4.82 -39.83
N HIS A 220 -15.93 -4.26 -40.67
CA HIS A 220 -16.17 -3.56 -41.93
C HIS A 220 -14.99 -2.63 -42.25
N ARG A 221 -13.92 -3.21 -42.80
CA ARG A 221 -13.07 -2.59 -43.81
C ARG A 221 -12.68 -3.65 -44.83
#